data_AF-A0A7V4J258-F1
#
_entry.id   AF-A0A7V4J258-F1
#
_cell.length_a   1.000
_cell.length_b   1.000
_cell.length_c   1.000
_cell.angle_alpha   90.00
_cell.angle_beta   90.00
_cell.angle_gamma   90.00
#
_symmetry.space_group_name_H-M   'P 1'
#
loop_
_entity.id
_entity.type
_entity.pdbx_description
1 polymer ?
#
loop_
_entity_poly.entity_id
_entity_poly.type
_entity_poly.pdbx_seq_one_letter_code
_entity_poly.pdbx_strand_id
1 'polypeptide(L)'
;MKKIETNESTRVVDLLSLRDLWTSACGNRSEIVLSSRIRLARNIAGRPFPDWAEDDCCEEIKDFLAGVLLKLPDLKKSFFFDLDELETIDKEILYEKHFISKEFMNSDTAGGLVLSRDGRISVM
;
A
#
# COMPACT_ATOMS: atom_id res chain seq x y z
N MET A 1 19.62 -6.11 -14.21
CA MET A 1 18.44 -6.01 -13.34
C MET A 1 18.92 -6.07 -11.90
N LYS A 2 18.98 -4.92 -11.22
CA LYS A 2 19.39 -4.87 -9.80
C LYS A 2 18.17 -5.25 -8.98
N LYS A 3 18.25 -6.41 -8.31
CA LYS A 3 17.36 -6.78 -7.21
C LYS A 3 17.20 -5.54 -6.32
N ILE A 4 15.98 -5.02 -6.23
CA ILE A 4 15.62 -4.05 -5.22
C ILE A 4 15.96 -4.77 -3.90
N GLU A 5 16.88 -4.20 -3.12
CA GLU A 5 17.19 -4.72 -1.79
C GLU A 5 15.89 -4.70 -1.00
N THR A 6 15.23 -5.86 -0.93
CA THR A 6 14.15 -6.14 -0.01
C THR A 6 14.76 -6.07 1.38
N ASN A 7 14.76 -4.85 1.90
CA ASN A 7 15.09 -4.56 3.28
C ASN A 7 14.21 -5.46 4.14
N GLU A 8 14.83 -6.43 4.80
CA GLU A 8 14.29 -7.39 5.78
C GLU A 8 12.79 -7.70 5.67
N SER A 9 12.48 -8.94 5.25
CA SER A 9 11.19 -9.65 5.37
C SER A 9 10.20 -8.92 6.31
N THR A 10 9.52 -7.90 5.78
CA THR A 10 8.65 -7.07 6.59
C THR A 10 7.39 -7.88 6.77
N ARG A 11 7.18 -8.40 7.97
CA ARG A 11 6.04 -9.25 8.23
C ARG A 11 4.86 -8.35 8.56
N VAL A 12 3.66 -8.76 8.16
CA VAL A 12 2.43 -8.02 8.53
C VAL A 12 2.27 -7.89 10.05
N VAL A 13 2.88 -8.79 10.84
CA VAL A 13 2.96 -8.65 12.31
C VAL A 13 3.64 -7.36 12.78
N ASP A 14 4.54 -6.77 12.01
CA ASP A 14 5.18 -5.49 12.36
C ASP A 14 4.15 -4.35 12.33
N LEU A 15 3.08 -4.49 11.54
CA LEU A 15 1.96 -3.54 11.48
C LEU A 15 1.05 -3.61 12.71
N LEU A 16 1.10 -4.70 13.49
CA LEU A 16 0.36 -4.78 14.75
C LEU A 16 0.91 -3.84 15.81
N SER A 17 2.20 -3.47 15.71
CA SER A 17 2.83 -2.49 16.58
C SER A 17 2.53 -1.04 16.19
N LEU A 18 2.02 -0.81 14.98
CA LEU A 18 1.64 0.52 14.52
C LEU A 18 0.42 1.01 15.29
N ARG A 19 0.49 2.27 15.69
CA ARG A 19 -0.62 2.95 16.35
C ARG A 19 -1.82 2.96 15.41
N ASP A 20 -2.96 2.48 15.88
CA ASP A 20 -4.20 2.50 15.10
C ASP A 20 -4.64 3.96 14.90
N LEU A 21 -4.34 4.48 13.71
CA LEU A 21 -4.62 5.86 13.33
C LEU A 21 -6.12 6.18 13.35
N TRP A 22 -6.97 5.17 13.17
CA TRP A 22 -8.42 5.28 13.22
C TRP A 22 -8.96 5.46 14.65
N THR A 23 -8.33 4.85 15.66
CA THR A 23 -8.80 4.90 17.06
C THR A 23 -8.08 5.97 17.88
N SER A 24 -6.93 6.45 17.40
CA SER A 24 -6.07 7.40 18.11
C SER A 24 -6.13 8.84 17.55
N ALA A 25 -7.14 9.18 16.75
CA ALA A 25 -7.23 10.48 16.09
C ALA A 25 -7.44 11.62 17.09
N CYS A 26 -6.41 12.45 17.29
CA CYS A 26 -6.47 13.70 18.06
C CYS A 26 -6.74 14.87 17.11
N GLY A 27 -7.94 14.93 16.54
CA GLY A 27 -8.40 16.01 15.66
C GLY A 27 -9.43 16.92 16.33
N ASN A 28 -9.75 18.05 15.69
CA ASN A 28 -10.88 18.87 16.12
C ASN A 28 -12.18 18.05 16.03
N ARG A 29 -12.98 18.00 17.11
CA ARG A 29 -14.18 17.13 17.24
C ARG A 29 -13.91 15.62 17.17
N SER A 30 -12.80 15.15 17.73
CA SER A 30 -12.51 13.70 17.86
C SER A 30 -13.53 12.92 18.70
N GLU A 31 -14.41 13.62 19.43
CA GLU A 31 -15.56 13.03 20.13
C GLU A 31 -16.66 12.49 19.18
N ILE A 32 -16.66 12.92 17.91
CA ILE A 32 -17.65 12.54 16.89
C ILE A 32 -16.97 11.97 15.65
N VAL A 33 -15.89 12.60 15.17
CA VAL A 33 -15.20 12.22 13.93
C VAL A 33 -14.05 11.28 14.24
N LEU A 34 -14.16 10.04 13.77
CA LEU A 34 -13.14 8.99 13.99
C LEU A 34 -11.90 9.20 13.12
N SER A 35 -12.07 9.48 11.82
CA SER A 35 -10.95 9.86 10.95
C SER A 35 -11.41 10.62 9.71
N SER A 36 -10.45 11.16 8.96
CA SER A 36 -10.66 11.75 7.64
C SER A 36 -9.62 11.20 6.68
N ARG A 37 -10.05 10.76 5.50
CA ARG A 37 -9.18 10.13 4.49
C ARG A 37 -9.40 10.75 3.12
N ILE A 38 -8.31 11.01 2.40
CA ILE A 38 -8.31 11.50 1.02
C ILE A 38 -7.72 10.40 0.14
N ARG A 39 -8.40 10.05 -0.96
CA ARG A 39 -7.91 9.11 -1.99
C ARG A 39 -7.78 9.83 -3.32
N LEU A 40 -6.64 9.68 -3.98
CA LEU A 40 -6.36 10.24 -5.30
C LEU A 40 -6.03 9.11 -6.25
N ALA A 41 -6.95 8.81 -7.18
CA ALA A 41 -6.72 7.80 -8.22
C ALA A 41 -6.01 8.43 -9.44
N ARG A 42 -4.98 7.77 -9.96
CA ARG A 42 -4.20 8.19 -11.14
C ARG A 42 -3.83 6.99 -11.99
N ASN A 43 -3.76 7.20 -13.30
CA ASN A 43 -3.24 6.22 -14.27
C ASN A 43 -1.97 6.78 -14.91
N ILE A 44 -1.05 5.90 -15.31
CA ILE A 44 0.22 6.27 -15.92
C ILE A 44 0.04 6.48 -17.42
N ALA A 45 0.53 7.60 -17.94
CA ALA A 45 0.44 7.91 -19.36
C ALA A 45 1.21 6.87 -20.20
N GLY A 46 0.62 6.45 -21.31
CA GLY A 46 1.23 5.45 -22.21
C GLY A 46 1.17 4.01 -21.71
N ARG A 47 0.44 3.74 -20.62
CA ARG A 47 0.16 2.38 -20.13
C ARG A 47 -1.34 2.07 -20.23
N PRO A 48 -1.72 0.81 -20.50
CA PRO A 48 -3.12 0.40 -20.49
C PRO A 48 -3.74 0.54 -19.09
N PHE A 49 -5.07 0.57 -19.04
CA PHE A 49 -5.79 0.48 -17.77
C PHE A 49 -5.61 -0.92 -17.16
N PRO A 50 -5.67 -1.06 -15.83
CA PRO A 50 -5.45 -2.34 -15.15
C PRO A 50 -6.30 -3.50 -15.71
N ASP A 51 -7.57 -3.25 -16.03
CA ASP A 51 -8.49 -4.27 -16.58
C ASP A 51 -8.12 -4.75 -17.99
N TRP A 52 -7.25 -4.02 -18.70
CA TRP A 52 -6.81 -4.31 -20.08
C TRP A 52 -5.30 -4.55 -20.18
N ALA A 53 -4.57 -4.44 -19.07
CA ALA A 53 -3.15 -4.64 -19.03
C ALA A 53 -2.82 -6.14 -19.00
N GLU A 54 -1.74 -6.53 -19.66
CA GLU A 54 -1.16 -7.85 -19.48
C GLU A 54 -0.42 -7.90 -18.12
N ASP A 55 -0.34 -9.09 -17.52
CA ASP A 55 0.25 -9.27 -16.18
C ASP A 55 1.69 -8.73 -16.12
N ASP A 56 2.50 -8.99 -17.14
CA ASP A 56 3.87 -8.46 -17.28
C ASP A 56 3.91 -6.93 -17.24
N CYS A 57 2.90 -6.27 -17.83
CA CYS A 57 2.79 -4.81 -17.81
C CYS A 57 2.46 -4.28 -16.40
N CYS A 58 1.58 -4.98 -15.68
CA CYS A 58 1.25 -4.68 -14.30
C CYS A 58 2.48 -4.84 -13.39
N GLU A 59 3.25 -5.91 -13.55
CA GLU A 59 4.50 -6.13 -12.81
C GLU A 59 5.54 -5.03 -13.10
N GLU A 60 5.74 -4.66 -14.37
CA GLU A 60 6.65 -3.57 -14.74
C GLU A 60 6.27 -2.24 -14.06
N ILE A 61 4.96 -1.93 -14.03
CA ILE A 61 4.44 -0.71 -13.41
C ILE A 61 4.62 -0.78 -11.89
N LYS A 62 4.31 -1.93 -11.27
CA LYS A 62 4.50 -2.19 -9.84
C LYS A 62 5.94 -1.91 -9.42
N ASP A 63 6.90 -2.53 -10.09
CA ASP A 63 8.34 -2.39 -9.81
C ASP A 63 8.84 -0.97 -10.04
N PHE A 64 8.43 -0.36 -11.14
CA PHE A 64 8.80 1.02 -11.45
C PHE A 64 8.30 1.99 -10.37
N LEU A 65 7.03 1.89 -9.99
CA LEU A 65 6.43 2.76 -8.97
C LEU A 65 7.05 2.50 -7.60
N ALA A 66 7.22 1.25 -7.17
CA ALA A 66 7.88 0.91 -5.91
C ALA A 66 9.28 1.53 -5.84
N GLY A 67 10.07 1.40 -6.92
CA GLY A 67 11.41 1.95 -7.01
C GLY A 67 11.48 3.49 -6.99
N VAL A 68 10.43 4.18 -7.43
CA VAL A 68 10.33 5.66 -7.36
C VAL A 68 9.82 6.11 -5.99
N LEU A 69 8.76 5.47 -5.48
CA LEU A 69 8.13 5.82 -4.22
C LEU A 69 9.10 5.67 -3.04
N LEU A 70 9.87 4.57 -3.00
CA LEU A 70 10.88 4.34 -1.96
C LEU A 70 12.05 5.34 -1.96
N LYS A 71 12.15 6.21 -2.98
CA LYS A 71 13.14 7.30 -3.02
C LYS A 71 12.60 8.63 -2.49
N LEU A 72 11.29 8.77 -2.36
CA LEU A 72 10.68 10.01 -1.86
C LEU A 72 10.99 10.18 -0.36
N PRO A 73 11.26 11.41 0.12
CA PRO A 73 11.66 11.64 1.51
C PRO A 73 10.66 11.07 2.53
N ASP A 74 9.36 11.26 2.28
CA ASP A 74 8.28 10.82 3.18
C ASP A 74 8.03 9.30 3.12
N LEU A 75 8.51 8.63 2.07
CA LEU A 75 8.33 7.19 1.84
C LEU A 75 9.66 6.43 1.85
N LYS A 76 10.79 7.07 2.16
CA LYS A 76 12.12 6.45 2.06
C LYS A 76 12.31 5.22 2.96
N LYS A 77 11.51 5.12 4.02
CA LYS A 77 11.54 4.00 4.96
C LYS A 77 10.20 3.25 5.01
N SER A 78 9.31 3.47 4.05
CA SER A 78 8.00 2.81 4.01
C SER A 78 8.15 1.30 3.89
N PHE A 79 7.12 0.60 4.33
CA PHE A 79 6.94 -0.81 4.05
C PHE A 79 6.47 -0.97 2.61
N PHE A 80 6.98 -2.00 1.93
CA PHE A 80 6.48 -2.43 0.64
C PHE A 80 5.94 -3.85 0.81
N PHE A 81 4.70 -4.05 0.37
CA PHE A 81 4.05 -5.36 0.36
C PHE A 81 3.67 -5.69 -1.07
N ASP A 82 4.17 -6.82 -1.55
CA ASP A 82 3.72 -7.40 -2.81
C ASP A 82 2.47 -8.25 -2.54
N LEU A 83 1.35 -7.92 -3.18
CA LEU A 83 0.10 -8.64 -2.93
C LEU A 83 0.16 -10.08 -3.41
N ASP A 84 1.03 -10.40 -4.36
CA ASP A 84 1.20 -11.75 -4.89
C ASP A 84 1.93 -12.65 -3.88
N GLU A 85 2.73 -12.06 -2.98
CA GLU A 85 3.50 -12.76 -1.94
C GLU A 85 2.77 -12.83 -0.58
N LEU A 86 1.66 -12.10 -0.40
CA LEU A 86 0.92 -12.07 0.87
C LEU A 86 -0.05 -13.24 1.01
N GLU A 87 -0.08 -13.84 2.21
CA GLU A 87 -1.12 -14.79 2.60
C GLU A 87 -2.50 -14.11 2.72
N THR A 88 -3.58 -14.89 2.58
CA THR A 88 -4.96 -14.36 2.69
C THR A 88 -5.21 -13.63 4.02
N ILE A 89 -4.69 -14.16 5.13
CA ILE A 89 -4.85 -13.55 6.46
C ILE A 89 -4.15 -12.19 6.53
N ASP A 90 -3.00 -12.06 5.90
CA ASP A 90 -2.22 -10.82 5.86
C ASP A 90 -2.94 -9.75 5.03
N LYS A 91 -3.55 -10.15 3.92
CA LYS A 91 -4.42 -9.29 3.11
C LYS A 91 -5.65 -8.81 3.90
N GLU A 92 -6.28 -9.71 4.66
CA GLU A 92 -7.41 -9.36 5.53
C GLU A 92 -7.01 -8.36 6.61
N ILE A 93 -5.84 -8.53 7.26
CA ILE A 93 -5.33 -7.57 8.25
C ILE A 93 -5.14 -6.18 7.64
N LEU A 94 -4.58 -6.10 6.43
CA LEU A 94 -4.40 -4.83 5.72
C LEU A 94 -5.73 -4.16 5.37
N TYR A 95 -6.74 -4.96 5.03
CA TYR A 95 -8.08 -4.48 4.73
C TYR A 95 -8.80 -3.97 6.00
N GLU A 96 -8.76 -4.73 7.09
CA GLU A 96 -9.36 -4.34 8.37
C GLU A 96 -8.70 -3.10 8.97
N LYS A 97 -7.38 -2.94 8.78
CA LYS A 97 -6.68 -1.68 9.11
C LYS A 97 -6.95 -0.54 8.12
N HIS A 98 -7.80 -0.76 7.12
CA HIS A 98 -8.17 0.18 6.07
C HIS A 98 -6.99 0.69 5.22
N PHE A 99 -5.86 -0.02 5.16
CA PHE A 99 -4.73 0.37 4.31
C PHE A 99 -5.01 0.10 2.83
N ILE A 100 -5.68 -1.01 2.53
CA ILE A 100 -6.11 -1.39 1.18
C ILE A 100 -7.64 -1.33 1.03
N SER A 101 -8.13 -1.32 -0.21
CA SER A 101 -9.56 -1.51 -0.49
C SER A 101 -9.90 -2.97 -0.80
N LYS A 102 -11.18 -3.29 -0.68
CA LYS A 102 -11.69 -4.65 -0.96
C LYS A 102 -11.43 -5.08 -2.40
N GLU A 103 -11.53 -4.16 -3.34
CA GLU A 103 -11.26 -4.41 -4.76
C GLU A 103 -9.78 -4.73 -5.00
N PHE A 104 -8.88 -4.09 -4.25
CA PHE A 104 -7.43 -4.31 -4.36
C PHE A 104 -7.01 -5.62 -3.67
N MET A 105 -7.72 -6.01 -2.61
CA MET A 105 -7.53 -7.30 -1.97
C MET A 105 -7.92 -8.48 -2.89
N ASN A 106 -8.98 -8.29 -3.69
CA ASN A 106 -9.56 -9.32 -4.56
C ASN A 106 -9.09 -9.24 -6.01
N SER A 107 -8.15 -8.34 -6.35
CA SER A 107 -7.66 -8.24 -7.72
C SER A 107 -6.69 -9.37 -8.02
N ASP A 108 -6.87 -10.00 -9.18
CA ASP A 108 -5.96 -11.03 -9.70
C ASP A 108 -4.74 -10.42 -10.44
N THR A 109 -4.73 -9.10 -10.64
CA THR A 109 -3.61 -8.36 -11.25
C THR A 109 -2.49 -8.10 -10.26
N ALA A 110 -1.24 -8.14 -10.72
CA ALA A 110 -0.06 -7.81 -9.91
C ALA A 110 -0.22 -6.43 -9.24
N GLY A 111 -0.34 -6.44 -7.91
CA GLY A 111 -0.60 -5.27 -7.08
C GLY A 111 0.48 -5.07 -6.01
N GLY A 112 0.81 -3.81 -5.70
CA GLY A 112 1.80 -3.49 -4.67
C GLY A 112 1.29 -2.41 -3.73
N LEU A 113 1.52 -2.58 -2.43
CA LEU A 113 1.21 -1.58 -1.42
C LEU A 113 2.49 -0.94 -0.87
N VAL A 114 2.58 0.38 -0.96
CA VAL A 114 3.59 1.17 -0.24
C VAL A 114 2.93 1.88 0.94
N LEU A 115 3.36 1.53 2.15
CA LEU A 115 2.79 2.03 3.41
C LEU A 115 3.85 2.78 4.23
N SER A 116 3.61 4.06 4.51
CA SER A 116 4.49 4.84 5.39
C SER A 116 4.60 4.20 6.79
N ARG A 117 5.74 4.38 7.45
CA ARG A 117 5.98 3.84 8.82
C ARG A 117 5.04 4.41 9.87
N ASP A 118 4.49 5.59 9.64
CA ASP A 118 3.50 6.18 10.54
C ASP A 118 2.07 5.74 10.22
N GLY A 119 1.86 4.93 9.17
CA GLY A 119 0.57 4.44 8.68
C GLY A 119 -0.29 5.48 7.96
N ARG A 120 0.17 6.72 7.81
CA ARG A 120 -0.69 7.83 7.33
C ARG A 120 -0.85 7.89 5.83
N ILE A 121 0.15 7.39 5.10
CA ILE A 121 0.18 7.38 3.64
C ILE A 121 0.18 5.92 3.19
N SER A 122 -0.81 5.58 2.37
CA SER A 122 -0.93 4.30 1.67
C SER A 122 -1.06 4.59 0.17
N VAL A 123 -0.19 3.97 -0.62
CA VAL A 123 -0.22 3.97 -2.08
C VAL A 123 -0.43 2.54 -2.54
N MET A 124 -1.54 2.33 -3.26
CA MET A 124 -1.94 1.04 -3.86
C MET A 124 -1.70 1.11 -5.36
#